data_AF-A0A699TKT0-F1
#
_entry.id   AF-A0A699TKT0-F1
#
_cell.length_a   1.000
_cell.length_b   1.000
_cell.length_c   1.000
_cell.angle_alpha   90.00
_cell.angle_beta   90.00
_cell.angle_gamma   90.00
#
_symmetry.space_group_name_H-M   'P 1'
#
loop_
_entity.id
_entity.type
_entity.pdbx_description
1 polymer ?
#
loop_
_entity_poly.entity_id
_entity_poly.type
_entity_poly.pdbx_seq_one_letter_code
_entity_poly.pdbx_strand_id
1 'polypeptide(L)' 'ALSRKEWDVPLRVRALVMTISLDLPKQILAAQNEALKPDNLKKEDVGGVGYLAMAT' A
#
# COMPACT_ATOMS: atom_id res chain seq x y z
N ALA A 1 37.50 17.01 1.23
CA ALA A 1 36.92 16.54 -0.04
C ALA A 1 36.01 15.36 0.26
N LEU A 2 34.74 15.40 -0.18
CA LEU A 2 33.78 14.30 0.00
C LEU A 2 34.31 13.04 -0.69
N SER A 3 34.32 11.92 0.03
CA SER A 3 34.83 10.65 -0.50
C SER A 3 33.89 10.12 -1.58
N ARG A 4 34.40 9.50 -2.65
CA ARG A 4 33.55 8.94 -3.74
C ARG A 4 32.50 7.95 -3.22
N LYS A 5 32.78 7.27 -2.10
CA LYS A 5 31.83 6.36 -1.42
C LYS A 5 30.64 7.09 -0.80
N GLU A 6 30.80 8.35 -0.38
CA GLU A 6 29.69 9.18 0.11
C GLU A 6 28.76 9.68 -1.00
N TRP A 7 29.13 9.58 -2.28
CA TRP A 7 28.24 9.92 -3.41
C TRP A 7 27.48 8.71 -3.95
N ASP A 8 28.14 7.55 -4.02
CA ASP A 8 27.55 6.31 -4.51
C ASP A 8 26.37 5.86 -3.61
N VAL A 9 26.49 5.97 -2.28
CA VAL A 9 25.42 5.57 -1.35
C VAL A 9 24.15 6.42 -1.52
N PRO A 10 24.20 7.77 -1.49
CA PRO A 10 23.02 8.61 -1.77
C PRO A 10 22.41 8.37 -3.15
N LEU A 11 23.22 8.06 -4.17
CA LEU A 11 22.71 7.76 -5.50
C LEU A 11 21.95 6.43 -5.54
N ARG A 12 22.46 5.38 -4.87
CA ARG A 12 21.75 4.11 -4.73
C ARG A 12 20.45 4.25 -3.96
N VAL A 13 20.45 5.03 -2.88
CA VAL A 13 19.23 5.33 -2.12
C VAL A 13 18.23 6.08 -2.99
N ARG A 14 18.67 7.10 -3.75
CA ARG A 14 17.79 7.82 -4.68
C ARG A 14 17.21 6.90 -5.75
N ALA A 15 18.03 6.05 -6.36
CA ALA A 15 17.58 5.09 -7.35
C ALA A 15 16.54 4.12 -6.75
N LEU A 16 16.81 3.59 -5.55
CA LEU A 16 15.89 2.70 -4.85
C LEU A 16 14.56 3.40 -4.51
N VAL A 17 14.62 4.63 -4.00
CA VAL A 17 13.43 5.43 -3.70
C VAL A 17 12.63 5.69 -4.96
N MET A 18 13.27 6.04 -6.09
CA MET A 18 12.57 6.24 -7.37
C MET A 18 11.87 4.96 -7.84
N THR A 19 12.54 3.79 -7.75
CA THR A 19 11.94 2.51 -8.12
C THR A 19 10.74 2.17 -7.24
N ILE A 20 10.89 2.25 -5.91
CA ILE A 20 9.79 1.95 -4.97
C ILE A 20 8.64 2.94 -5.17
N SER A 21 8.93 4.23 -5.31
CA SER A 21 7.90 5.27 -5.46
C SER A 21 7.09 5.13 -6.75
N LEU A 22 7.66 4.53 -7.79
CA LEU A 22 6.98 4.35 -9.08
C LEU A 22 6.28 3.00 -9.21
N ASP A 23 6.85 1.95 -8.62
CA ASP A 23 6.35 0.58 -8.75
C ASP A 23 5.30 0.25 -7.69
N LEU A 24 5.52 0.71 -6.44
CA LEU A 24 4.63 0.42 -5.32
C LEU A 24 3.21 0.97 -5.51
N PRO A 25 2.97 2.21 -6.00
CA PRO A 25 1.61 2.69 -6.22
C PRO A 25 0.86 1.87 -7.29
N LYS A 26 1.56 1.39 -8.31
CA LYS A 26 0.96 0.55 -9.36
C LYS A 26 0.52 -0.80 -8.80
N GLN A 27 1.36 -1.43 -7.97
CA GLN A 27 1.02 -2.69 -7.30
C GLN A 27 -0.17 -2.49 -6.33
N ILE A 28 -0.19 -1.41 -5.55
CA ILE A 28 -1.29 -1.09 -4.64
C ILE A 28 -2.60 -0.90 -5.42
N LEU A 29 -2.57 -0.16 -6.53
CA LEU A 29 -3.75 0.06 -7.36
C LEU A 29 -4.26 -1.25 -7.98
N ALA A 30 -3.35 -2.11 -8.45
CA ALA A 30 -3.71 -3.43 -8.97
C ALA A 30 -4.37 -4.31 -7.90
N ALA A 31 -3.81 -4.34 -6.69
CA ALA A 31 -4.36 -5.08 -5.56
C ALA A 31 -5.72 -4.54 -5.11
N GLN A 32 -5.91 -3.21 -5.11
CA GLN A 32 -7.21 -2.60 -4.82
C GLN A 32 -8.26 -2.99 -5.85
N ASN A 33 -7.93 -2.95 -7.14
CA ASN A 33 -8.84 -3.37 -8.20
C ASN A 33 -9.18 -4.85 -8.08
N GLU A 34 -8.23 -5.70 -7.71
CA GLU A 34 -8.45 -7.11 -7.46
C GLU A 34 -9.34 -7.37 -6.24
N ALA A 35 -9.15 -6.64 -5.14
CA ALA A 35 -9.99 -6.73 -3.96
C ALA A 35 -11.42 -6.20 -4.18
N LEU A 36 -11.57 -5.20 -5.06
CA LEU A 36 -12.86 -4.62 -5.45
C LEU A 36 -13.62 -5.48 -6.49
N LYS A 37 -12.98 -6.49 -7.09
CA LYS A 37 -13.67 -7.42 -8.02
C LYS A 37 -14.92 -7.97 -7.32
N PRO A 38 -16.09 -7.95 -7.99
CA PRO A 38 -17.34 -8.42 -7.39
C PRO A 38 -17.29 -9.88 -6.96
N ASP A 39 -16.42 -10.70 -7.58
CA ASP A 39 -16.16 -12.09 -7.17
C ASP A 39 -15.51 -12.21 -5.78
N ASN A 40 -14.67 -11.24 -5.40
CA ASN A 40 -14.02 -11.15 -4.08
C ASN A 40 -14.84 -10.31 -3.08
N LEU A 41 -15.67 -9.39 -3.60
CA LEU A 41 -16.62 -8.58 -2.84
C LEU A 41 -17.92 -9.31 -2.52
N LYS A 42 -18.02 -10.63 -2.75
CA LYS A 42 -19.00 -11.52 -2.11
C LYS A 42 -18.68 -11.61 -0.61
N LYS A 43 -18.76 -10.46 0.06
CA LYS A 43 -18.72 -10.34 1.51
C LYS A 43 -20.06 -10.83 2.00
N GLU A 44 -19.97 -11.85 2.84
CA GLU A 44 -20.82 -12.04 4.01
C GLU A 44 -21.32 -10.66 4.51
N ASP A 45 -22.48 -10.24 4.04
CA ASP A 45 -23.28 -9.15 4.64
C ASP A 45 -23.85 -9.70 5.95
N VAL A 46 -22.99 -9.91 6.93
CA VAL A 46 -23.41 -10.42 8.23
C VAL A 46 -22.66 -9.65 9.30
N GLY A 47 -23.35 -8.67 9.89
CA GLY A 47 -22.97 -8.16 11.20
C GLY A 47 -22.78 -6.66 11.33
N GLY A 48 -23.36 -5.85 10.44
CA GLY A 48 -23.48 -4.39 10.63
C GLY A 48 -24.44 -3.94 11.74
N VAL A 49 -24.64 -4.73 12.81
CA VAL A 49 -25.50 -4.38 13.96
C VAL A 49 -24.90 -4.90 15.29
N GLY A 50 -23.70 -4.43 15.64
CA GLY A 50 -23.02 -4.86 16.88
C GLY A 50 -22.68 -3.76 17.89
N TYR A 51 -23.03 -2.49 17.63
CA TYR A 51 -22.61 -1.36 18.48
C TYR A 51 -23.76 -0.46 18.99
N LEU A 52 -25.02 -0.82 18.79
CA LEU A 52 -26.18 0.00 19.22
C LEU A 52 -26.95 -0.58 20.44
N ALA A 53 -26.40 -1.56 21.16
CA ALA A 53 -27.13 -2.25 22.24
C ALA A 53 -26.53 -2.10 23.66
N MET A 54 -25.73 -1.06 23.94
CA MET A 54 -25.22 -0.78 25.29
C MET A 54 -25.46 0.66 25.76
N ALA A 55 -26.58 1.27 25.37
CA ALA A 55 -26.96 2.60 25.84
C ALA A 55 -28.48 2.76 25.99
N THR A 56 -29.09 1.95 26.86
CA THR A 56 -30.43 2.21 27.42
C THR A 56 -30.52 1.61 28.82
#